data_AF-A0A351TRZ9-F1
#
_entry.id   AF-A0A351TRZ9-F1
#
_cell.length_a   1.000
_cell.length_b   1.000
_cell.length_c   1.000
_cell.angle_alpha   90.00
_cell.angle_beta   90.00
_cell.angle_gamma   90.00
#
_symmetry.space_group_name_H-M   'P 1'
#
loop_
_entity.id
_entity.type
_entity.pdbx_description
1 polymer ?
#
loop_
_entity_poly.entity_id
_entity_poly.type
_entity_poly.pdbx_seq_one_letter_code
_entity_poly.pdbx_strand_id
1 'polypeptide(L)'
;MKKKLCFGILLFIVVLATAAYIDSYNFRQSMNDVSIVHYIAGSGSGYSTVYLTAIVPADSYCGENTLEAIQRYVLRRNREIPDTLRITLYDSMEKLREGDSYFEITLRK
;
A
#
# COMPACT_ATOMS: atom_id res chain seq x y z
N MET A 1 -40.06 -20.44 -0.84
CA MET A 1 -39.37 -19.13 -0.66
C MET A 1 -37.98 -19.26 -0.03
N LYS A 2 -37.75 -20.14 0.96
CA LYS A 2 -36.44 -20.36 1.61
C LYS A 2 -35.27 -20.65 0.63
N LYS A 3 -35.48 -21.50 -0.39
CA LYS A 3 -34.44 -21.84 -1.39
C LYS A 3 -33.97 -20.65 -2.25
N LYS A 4 -34.88 -19.73 -2.60
CA LYS A 4 -34.55 -18.52 -3.39
C LYS A 4 -33.76 -17.51 -2.57
N LEU A 5 -34.08 -17.38 -1.27
CA LEU A 5 -33.32 -16.55 -0.33
C LEU A 5 -31.90 -17.12 -0.12
N CYS A 6 -31.76 -18.44 0.05
CA CYS A 6 -30.45 -19.08 0.16
C CYS A 6 -29.60 -18.90 -1.11
N PHE A 7 -30.20 -18.95 -2.30
CA PHE A 7 -29.49 -18.71 -3.55
C PHE A 7 -29.00 -17.26 -3.66
N GLY A 8 -29.83 -16.29 -3.26
CA GLY A 8 -29.43 -14.87 -3.23
C GLY A 8 -28.25 -14.60 -2.27
N ILE A 9 -28.27 -15.19 -1.08
CA ILE A 9 -27.17 -15.09 -0.11
C ILE A 9 -25.90 -15.74 -0.66
N LEU A 10 -26.01 -16.93 -1.26
CA LEU A 10 -24.87 -17.62 -1.86
C LEU A 10 -24.24 -16.79 -2.98
N LEU A 11 -25.06 -16.22 -3.88
CA LEU A 11 -24.58 -15.35 -4.95
C LEU A 11 -23.87 -14.11 -4.39
N PHE A 12 -24.44 -13.49 -3.34
CA PHE A 12 -23.84 -12.35 -2.67
C PHE A 12 -22.45 -12.69 -2.09
N ILE A 13 -22.32 -13.84 -1.42
CA ILE A 13 -21.03 -14.31 -0.89
C ILE A 13 -20.01 -14.51 -2.03
N VAL A 14 -20.43 -15.09 -3.17
CA VAL A 14 -19.54 -15.28 -4.33
C VAL A 14 -19.08 -13.95 -4.91
N VAL A 15 -19.97 -12.95 -5.00
CA VAL A 15 -19.61 -11.60 -5.47
C VAL A 15 -18.61 -10.94 -4.52
N LEU A 16 -18.84 -11.01 -3.21
CA LEU A 16 -17.90 -10.49 -2.21
C LEU A 16 -16.53 -11.19 -2.27
N ALA A 17 -16.52 -12.51 -2.40
CA ALA A 17 -15.28 -13.28 -2.52
C ALA A 17 -14.49 -12.90 -3.78
N THR A 18 -15.18 -12.74 -4.91
CA THR A 18 -14.56 -12.32 -6.17
C THR A 18 -13.99 -10.91 -6.06
N ALA A 19 -14.73 -9.97 -5.48
CA ALA A 19 -14.27 -8.60 -5.27
C ALA A 19 -13.02 -8.55 -4.36
N ALA A 20 -13.02 -9.30 -3.25
CA ALA A 20 -11.88 -9.39 -2.35
C ALA A 20 -10.65 -10.03 -3.02
N TYR A 21 -10.86 -11.02 -3.89
CA TYR A 21 -9.78 -11.64 -4.66
C TYR A 21 -9.16 -10.65 -5.64
N ILE A 22 -9.96 -9.92 -6.41
CA ILE A 22 -9.49 -8.91 -7.38
C ILE A 22 -8.71 -7.81 -6.65
N ASP A 23 -9.26 -7.30 -5.55
CA ASP A 23 -8.58 -6.30 -4.71
C ASP A 23 -7.21 -6.80 -4.20
N SER A 24 -7.16 -8.05 -3.70
CA SER A 24 -5.91 -8.64 -3.25
C SER A 24 -4.92 -8.87 -4.39
N TYR A 25 -5.40 -9.22 -5.58
CA TYR A 25 -4.56 -9.40 -6.76
C TYR A 25 -3.95 -8.07 -7.21
N ASN A 26 -4.78 -7.02 -7.34
CA ASN A 26 -4.33 -5.68 -7.71
C ASN A 26 -3.30 -5.14 -6.72
N PHE A 27 -3.54 -5.30 -5.41
CA PHE A 27 -2.56 -4.93 -4.40
C PHE A 27 -1.21 -5.64 -4.58
N ARG A 28 -1.21 -6.96 -4.83
CA ARG A 28 0.03 -7.72 -5.04
C ARG A 28 0.74 -7.27 -6.30
N GLN A 29 0.00 -6.99 -7.37
CA GLN A 29 0.56 -6.49 -8.62
C GLN A 29 1.21 -5.10 -8.43
N SER A 30 0.52 -4.16 -7.77
CA SER A 30 1.06 -2.82 -7.49
C SER A 30 2.27 -2.84 -6.55
N MET A 31 2.42 -3.87 -5.71
CA MET A 31 3.60 -4.05 -4.84
C MET A 31 4.71 -4.89 -5.48
N ASN A 32 4.51 -5.48 -6.65
CA ASN A 32 5.46 -6.44 -7.24
C ASN A 32 6.81 -5.77 -7.57
N ASP A 33 6.77 -4.55 -8.07
CA ASP A 33 7.95 -3.79 -8.48
C ASP A 33 8.39 -2.79 -7.39
N VAL A 34 7.77 -2.85 -6.20
CA VAL A 34 8.08 -1.99 -5.06
C VAL A 34 9.06 -2.69 -4.13
N SER A 35 10.32 -2.25 -4.15
CA SER A 35 11.37 -2.74 -3.25
C SER A 35 11.55 -1.77 -2.08
N ILE A 36 11.02 -2.13 -0.90
CA ILE A 36 11.15 -1.29 0.30
C ILE A 36 12.57 -1.44 0.86
N VAL A 37 13.34 -0.36 0.81
CA VAL A 37 14.74 -0.34 1.28
C VAL A 37 14.84 0.07 2.74
N HIS A 38 14.11 1.11 3.14
CA HIS A 38 14.08 1.57 4.52
C HIS A 38 12.64 1.68 5.02
N TYR A 39 12.44 1.23 6.26
CA TYR A 39 11.20 1.37 6.98
C TYR A 39 11.52 1.75 8.42
N ILE A 40 11.40 3.03 8.74
CA ILE A 40 11.67 3.58 10.06
C ILE A 40 10.34 3.99 10.68
N ALA A 41 9.92 3.29 11.71
CA ALA A 41 8.72 3.60 12.47
C ALA A 41 9.11 4.15 13.85
N GLY A 42 8.42 5.19 14.30
CA GLY A 42 8.56 5.77 15.62
C GLY A 42 7.19 6.06 16.22
N SER A 43 7.04 5.81 17.52
CA SER A 43 5.81 6.13 18.25
C SER A 43 6.13 6.66 19.64
N GLY A 44 5.31 7.58 20.14
CA GLY A 44 5.47 8.18 21.46
C GLY A 44 4.44 9.28 21.72
N SER A 45 4.03 9.45 22.99
CA SER A 45 3.14 10.53 23.44
C SER A 45 1.84 10.70 22.62
N GLY A 46 1.24 9.59 22.16
CA GLY A 46 0.02 9.62 21.34
C GLY A 46 0.23 10.00 19.88
N TYR A 47 1.48 10.00 19.41
CA TYR A 47 1.88 10.29 18.04
C TYR A 47 2.66 9.12 17.44
N SER A 48 2.44 8.86 16.16
CA SER A 48 3.05 7.78 15.39
C SER A 48 3.52 8.29 14.03
N THR A 49 4.74 7.92 13.64
CA THR A 49 5.35 8.34 12.38
C THR A 49 6.02 7.18 11.68
N VAL A 50 5.94 7.18 10.35
CA VAL A 50 6.61 6.22 9.48
C VAL A 50 7.35 6.97 8.40
N TYR A 51 8.62 6.63 8.22
CA TYR A 51 9.43 7.02 7.08
C TYR A 51 9.71 5.76 6.26
N LEU A 52 9.17 5.72 5.05
CA LEU A 52 9.32 4.63 4.11
C LEU A 52 10.12 5.11 2.90
N THR A 53 11.19 4.40 2.59
CA THR A 53 11.96 4.59 1.37
C THR A 53 11.87 3.33 0.53
N ALA A 54 11.52 3.48 -0.74
CA ALA A 54 11.43 2.36 -1.67
C ALA A 54 12.10 2.69 -3.00
N ILE A 55 12.55 1.63 -3.67
CA ILE A 55 12.90 1.66 -5.09
C ILE A 55 11.68 1.18 -5.86
N VAL A 56 11.21 2.01 -6.77
CA VAL A 56 10.10 1.73 -7.68
C VAL A 56 10.52 2.27 -9.04
N PRO A 57 10.81 1.41 -10.02
CA PRO A 57 11.11 1.83 -11.38
C PRO A 57 10.04 2.80 -11.89
N ALA A 58 10.45 3.91 -12.48
CA ALA A 58 9.55 5.00 -12.87
C ALA A 58 8.53 4.55 -13.93
N ASP A 59 8.88 3.57 -14.76
CA ASP A 59 8.00 2.91 -15.72
C ASP A 59 6.95 2.00 -15.05
N SER A 60 7.24 1.47 -13.86
CA SER A 60 6.30 0.71 -13.02
C SER A 60 5.46 1.59 -12.10
N TYR A 61 5.76 2.88 -11.97
CA TYR A 61 5.01 3.79 -11.09
C TYR A 61 3.65 4.15 -11.69
N CYS A 62 2.58 3.72 -11.03
CA CYS A 62 1.19 3.90 -11.48
C CYS A 62 0.44 4.96 -10.65
N GLY A 63 1.13 6.01 -10.19
CA GLY A 63 0.49 7.12 -9.46
C GLY A 63 -0.20 6.67 -8.17
N GLU A 64 -1.49 6.99 -8.05
CA GLU A 64 -2.31 6.68 -6.87
C GLU A 64 -2.34 5.19 -6.52
N ASN A 65 -2.36 4.29 -7.51
CA ASN A 65 -2.40 2.85 -7.26
C ASN A 65 -1.17 2.36 -6.48
N THR A 66 0.02 2.85 -6.85
CA THR A 66 1.26 2.50 -6.14
C THR A 66 1.26 3.12 -4.75
N LEU A 67 0.78 4.35 -4.60
CA LEU A 67 0.68 5.04 -3.32
C LEU A 67 -0.27 4.34 -2.34
N GLU A 68 -1.48 3.98 -2.79
CA GLU A 68 -2.47 3.25 -2.01
C GLU A 68 -1.95 1.87 -1.59
N ALA A 69 -1.24 1.18 -2.49
CA ALA A 69 -0.59 -0.09 -2.17
C ALA A 69 0.47 0.08 -1.07
N ILE A 70 1.30 1.11 -1.14
CA ILE A 70 2.29 1.42 -0.08
C ILE A 70 1.59 1.78 1.24
N GLN A 71 0.54 2.61 1.22
CA GLN A 71 -0.24 2.95 2.41
C GLN A 71 -0.86 1.70 3.04
N ARG A 72 -1.45 0.81 2.24
CA ARG A 72 -2.01 -0.46 2.69
C ARG A 72 -0.95 -1.39 3.26
N TYR A 73 0.25 -1.40 2.69
CA TYR A 73 1.40 -2.11 3.26
C TYR A 73 1.76 -1.57 4.65
N VAL A 74 1.87 -0.24 4.80
CA VAL A 74 2.17 0.43 6.08
C VAL A 74 1.11 0.09 7.13
N LEU A 75 -0.18 0.21 6.78
CA LEU A 75 -1.29 -0.14 7.66
C LEU A 75 -1.25 -1.61 8.09
N ARG A 76 -1.00 -2.54 7.16
CA ARG A 76 -0.87 -3.97 7.49
C ARG A 76 0.31 -4.24 8.43
N ARG A 77 1.42 -3.53 8.25
CA ARG A 77 2.64 -3.70 9.04
C ARG A 77 2.52 -3.12 10.46
N ASN A 78 1.93 -1.93 10.59
CA ASN A 78 1.77 -1.26 11.89
C ASN A 78 0.48 -1.66 12.64
N ARG A 79 -0.51 -2.20 11.94
CA ARG A 79 -1.88 -2.43 12.43
C ARG A 79 -2.66 -1.16 12.78
N GLU A 80 -2.10 0.00 12.46
CA GLU A 80 -2.71 1.31 12.64
C GLU A 80 -2.28 2.26 11.51
N ILE A 81 -3.08 3.30 11.29
CA ILE A 81 -2.72 4.40 10.37
C ILE A 81 -1.83 5.36 11.15
N PRO A 82 -0.57 5.55 10.76
CA PRO A 82 0.31 6.48 11.45
C PRO A 82 -0.18 7.93 11.29
N ASP A 83 0.07 8.77 12.28
CA ASP A 83 -0.27 10.20 12.23
C ASP A 83 0.52 10.94 11.14
N THR A 84 1.74 10.46 10.86
CA THR A 84 2.54 10.92 9.72
C THR A 84 3.15 9.75 8.96
N LEU A 85 2.97 9.74 7.64
CA LEU A 85 3.61 8.80 6.73
C LEU A 85 4.37 9.58 5.66
N ARG A 86 5.70 9.51 5.70
CA ARG A 86 6.57 10.03 4.64
C ARG A 86 7.00 8.88 3.73
N ILE A 87 6.79 9.05 2.43
CA ILE A 87 7.17 8.08 1.40
C ILE A 87 8.12 8.77 0.45
N THR A 88 9.29 8.18 0.24
CA THR A 88 10.27 8.62 -0.75
C THR A 88 10.55 7.48 -1.72
N LEU A 89 10.39 7.74 -3.01
CA LEU A 89 10.61 6.76 -4.07
C LEU A 89 11.83 7.13 -4.91
N TYR A 90 12.61 6.12 -5.23
CA TYR A 90 13.77 6.19 -6.10
C TYR A 90 13.57 5.25 -7.28
N ASP A 91 14.06 5.64 -8.45
CA ASP A 91 13.93 4.82 -9.66
C ASP A 91 14.80 3.57 -9.59
N SER A 92 15.97 3.69 -8.97
CA SER A 92 16.96 2.62 -8.86
C SER A 92 17.79 2.73 -7.58
N MET A 93 18.57 1.69 -7.29
CA MET A 93 19.53 1.70 -6.19
C MET A 93 20.66 2.73 -6.40
N GLU A 94 21.01 3.02 -7.65
CA GLU A 94 21.97 4.06 -8.00
C GLU A 94 21.43 5.43 -7.61
N LYS A 95 20.20 5.75 -8.02
CA LYS A 95 19.50 6.98 -7.64
C LYS A 95 19.34 7.13 -6.13
N LEU A 96 19.06 6.04 -5.42
CA LEU A 96 19.04 6.05 -3.96
C LEU A 96 20.39 6.45 -3.36
N ARG A 97 21.51 5.92 -3.88
CA ARG A 97 22.86 6.25 -3.40
C ARG A 97 23.25 7.70 -3.69
N GLU A 98 22.78 8.24 -4.81
CA GLU A 98 22.97 9.65 -5.18
C GLU A 98 22.06 10.60 -4.40
N GLY A 99 21.01 10.08 -3.74
CA GLY A 99 20.00 10.89 -3.07
C GLY A 99 19.02 11.56 -4.02
N ASP A 100 18.96 11.14 -5.29
CA ASP A 100 18.12 11.71 -6.34
C ASP A 100 16.76 11.01 -6.41
N SER A 101 15.83 11.42 -5.54
CA SER A 101 14.46 10.90 -5.51
C SER A 101 13.60 11.60 -6.56
N TYR A 102 12.81 10.83 -7.32
CA TYR A 102 11.85 11.41 -8.25
C TYR A 102 10.48 11.73 -7.62
N PHE A 103 10.19 11.13 -6.46
CA PHE A 103 8.92 11.34 -5.77
C PHE A 103 9.10 11.33 -4.25
N GLU A 104 8.49 12.33 -3.61
CA GLU A 104 8.39 12.41 -2.17
C GLU A 104 7.01 12.95 -1.79
N ILE A 105 6.37 12.31 -0.80
CA ILE A 105 5.12 12.78 -0.24
C ILE A 105 5.11 12.59 1.28
N THR A 106 4.48 13.53 1.98
CA THR A 106 4.17 13.42 3.40
C THR A 106 2.66 13.46 3.58
N LEU A 107 2.11 12.41 4.15
CA LEU A 107 0.70 12.26 4.46
C LEU A 107 0.51 12.45 5.97
N ARG A 108 -0.53 13.18 6.35
CA ARG A 108 -0.88 13.45 7.76
C ARG A 108 -2.36 13.16 7.99
N LYS A 109 -2.66 12.55 9.13
CA LYS A 109 -4.03 12.25 9.58
C LYS A 109 -4.69 13.45 10.23
#